data_AF-A0A1F8P736-F1
#
_entry.id   AF-A0A1F8P736-F1
#
_cell.length_a   1.000
_cell.length_b   1.000
_cell.length_c   1.000
_cell.angle_alpha   90.00
_cell.angle_beta   90.00
_cell.angle_gamma   90.00
#
_symmetry.space_group_name_H-M   'P 1'
#
loop_
_entity.id
_entity.type
_entity.pdbx_description
1 polymer ?
#
loop_
_entity_poly.entity_id
_entity_poly.type
_entity_poly.pdbx_seq_one_letter_code
_entity_poly.pdbx_strand_id
1 'polypeptide(L)'
;MFNHGYRPRGGQQHLTVFQFLREALVDKGANEVSLFDTMCRKRHRAIYEKAGLVGKNEIEGVLDFDRKFVAKIGKLVEEELLSNQ
;
A
#
# COMPACT_ATOMS: atom_id res chain seq x y z
N MET A 1 2.05 -11.10 -1.49
CA MET A 1 3.19 -11.31 -2.41
C MET A 1 4.24 -12.25 -1.83
N PHE A 2 4.94 -11.90 -0.75
CA PHE A 2 5.92 -12.81 -0.09
C PHE A 2 5.31 -14.14 0.34
N ASN A 3 4.07 -14.11 0.84
CA ASN A 3 3.32 -15.31 1.22
C ASN A 3 3.15 -16.32 0.05
N HIS A 4 3.14 -15.84 -1.19
CA HIS A 4 3.05 -16.69 -2.39
C HIS A 4 4.43 -16.99 -3.01
N GLY A 5 5.53 -16.76 -2.28
CA GLY A 5 6.90 -17.02 -2.77
C GLY A 5 7.46 -15.96 -3.73
N TYR A 6 6.75 -14.88 -4.00
CA TYR A 6 7.21 -13.80 -4.89
C TYR A 6 8.04 -12.75 -4.13
N ARG A 7 9.11 -12.25 -4.77
CA ARG A 7 9.95 -11.15 -4.27
C ARG A 7 10.22 -10.11 -5.37
N PRO A 8 9.94 -8.81 -5.12
CA PRO A 8 10.21 -7.79 -6.13
C PRO A 8 11.73 -7.59 -6.31
N ARG A 9 12.18 -7.33 -7.55
CA ARG A 9 13.58 -7.06 -7.90
C ARG A 9 13.70 -5.77 -8.71
N GLY A 10 14.85 -5.09 -8.61
CA GLY A 10 15.16 -3.85 -9.35
C GLY A 10 14.99 -2.57 -8.53
N GLY A 11 15.10 -1.39 -9.17
CA GLY A 11 14.97 -0.08 -8.51
C GLY A 11 13.52 0.40 -8.30
N GLN A 12 12.56 -0.16 -9.03
CA GLN A 12 11.14 0.24 -9.03
C GLN A 12 10.25 -0.74 -8.25
N GLN A 13 10.75 -1.29 -7.14
CA GLN A 13 10.09 -2.38 -6.40
C GLN A 13 8.68 -2.01 -5.92
N HIS A 14 8.47 -0.76 -5.56
CA HIS A 14 7.16 -0.26 -5.12
C HIS A 14 6.10 -0.43 -6.22
N LEU A 15 6.42 -0.14 -7.49
CA LEU A 15 5.49 -0.33 -8.62
C LEU A 15 5.08 -1.79 -8.77
N THR A 16 6.03 -2.73 -8.64
CA THR A 16 5.74 -4.18 -8.70
C THR A 16 4.81 -4.60 -7.56
N VAL A 17 5.01 -4.08 -6.35
CA VAL A 17 4.12 -4.36 -5.21
C VAL A 17 2.71 -3.83 -5.48
N PHE A 18 2.56 -2.62 -6.03
CA PHE A 18 1.24 -2.06 -6.36
C PHE A 18 0.54 -2.83 -7.47
N GLN A 19 1.27 -3.27 -8.51
CA GLN A 19 0.72 -4.14 -9.54
C GLN A 19 0.22 -5.46 -8.96
N PHE A 20 1.05 -6.11 -8.12
CA PHE A 20 0.63 -7.32 -7.41
C PHE A 20 -0.63 -7.08 -6.58
N LEU A 21 -0.70 -5.98 -5.82
CA LEU A 21 -1.86 -5.68 -4.99
C LEU A 21 -3.13 -5.43 -5.81
N ARG A 22 -3.04 -4.81 -6.99
CA ARG A 22 -4.20 -4.63 -7.89
C ARG A 22 -4.73 -5.96 -8.39
N GLU A 23 -3.85 -6.88 -8.76
CA GLU A 23 -4.23 -8.23 -9.19
C GLU A 23 -4.73 -9.10 -8.02
N ALA A 24 -4.18 -8.93 -6.81
CA ALA A 24 -4.57 -9.71 -5.64
C ALA A 24 -5.89 -9.26 -5.01
N LEU A 25 -6.30 -8.00 -5.20
CA LEU A 25 -7.46 -7.39 -4.53
C LEU A 25 -8.62 -7.09 -5.48
N VAL A 26 -8.77 -7.88 -6.54
CA VAL A 26 -9.75 -7.67 -7.64
C VAL A 26 -11.12 -7.24 -7.08
N ASP A 27 -11.67 -6.17 -7.66
CA ASP A 27 -12.95 -5.51 -7.35
C ASP A 27 -13.11 -4.81 -5.98
N LYS A 28 -12.50 -5.29 -4.88
CA LYS A 28 -12.75 -4.72 -3.53
C LYS A 28 -11.66 -3.81 -2.97
N GLY A 29 -10.54 -3.63 -3.69
CA GLY A 29 -9.39 -2.85 -3.20
C GLY A 29 -8.68 -1.96 -4.21
N ALA A 30 -9.05 -1.97 -5.49
CA ALA A 30 -8.31 -1.25 -6.54
C ALA A 30 -8.20 0.28 -6.30
N ASN A 31 -9.27 0.90 -5.78
CA ASN A 31 -9.28 2.32 -5.43
C ASN A 31 -8.37 2.61 -4.23
N GLU A 32 -8.39 1.75 -3.20
CA GLU A 32 -7.54 1.89 -2.01
C GLU A 32 -6.06 1.71 -2.38
N VAL A 33 -5.73 0.74 -3.24
CA VAL A 33 -4.36 0.53 -3.73
C VAL A 33 -3.85 1.75 -4.49
N SER A 34 -4.71 2.38 -5.30
CA SER A 34 -4.34 3.58 -6.06
C SER A 34 -4.19 4.81 -5.18
N LEU A 35 -5.00 4.91 -4.12
CA LEU A 35 -4.86 5.94 -3.09
C LEU A 35 -3.54 5.76 -2.33
N PHE A 36 -3.20 4.53 -1.95
CA PHE A 36 -1.95 4.19 -1.27
C PHE A 36 -0.70 4.48 -2.13
N ASP A 37 -0.75 4.20 -3.44
CA ASP A 37 0.32 4.59 -4.40
C ASP A 37 0.51 6.12 -4.43
N THR A 38 -0.60 6.86 -4.50
CA THR A 38 -0.58 8.33 -4.50
C THR A 38 0.07 8.88 -3.22
N MET A 39 -0.24 8.31 -2.05
CA MET A 39 0.35 8.68 -0.77
C MET A 39 1.86 8.39 -0.74
N CYS A 40 2.29 7.22 -1.23
CA CYS A 40 3.71 6.88 -1.30
C CYS A 40 4.50 7.86 -2.18
N ARG A 41 3.95 8.25 -3.34
CA ARG A 41 4.54 9.26 -4.23
C ARG A 41 4.55 10.64 -3.59
N LYS A 42 3.48 11.02 -2.88
CA LYS A 42 3.40 12.31 -2.18
C LYS A 42 4.39 12.39 -1.03
N ARG A 43 4.58 11.31 -0.26
CA ARG A 43 5.64 11.19 0.75
C ARG A 43 7.02 11.40 0.15
N HIS A 44 7.32 10.74 -0.98
CA HIS A 44 8.62 10.90 -1.64
C HIS A 44 8.89 12.38 -1.97
N ARG A 45 7.92 13.07 -2.59
CA ARG A 45 8.02 14.50 -2.88
C ARG A 45 8.12 15.38 -1.63
N ALA A 46 7.33 15.08 -0.59
CA ALA A 46 7.36 15.85 0.66
C ALA A 46 8.70 15.74 1.40
N ILE A 47 9.37 14.58 1.34
CA ILE A 47 10.69 14.37 1.96
C ILE A 47 11.80 15.05 1.17
N TYR A 48 11.78 14.98 -0.17
CA TYR A 48 12.92 15.36 -1.00
C TYR A 48 12.78 16.69 -1.74
N GLU A 49 11.57 17.18 -1.99
CA GLU A 49 11.35 18.36 -2.87
C GLU A 49 11.00 19.63 -2.11
N LYS A 50 10.08 19.59 -1.12
CA LYS A 50 9.67 20.80 -0.37
C LYS A 50 8.98 20.52 0.96
N ALA A 51 9.49 21.11 2.04
CA ALA A 51 8.77 21.22 3.30
C ALA A 51 7.56 22.16 3.17
N GLY A 52 6.43 21.82 3.82
CA GLY A 52 5.21 22.66 3.84
C GLY A 52 4.12 22.31 2.80
N LEU A 53 4.27 21.21 2.05
CA LEU A 53 3.32 20.78 1.01
C LEU A 53 2.10 19.99 1.52
N VAL A 54 2.06 19.61 2.80
CA VAL A 54 1.02 18.72 3.36
C VAL A 54 0.47 19.34 4.64
N GLY A 55 -0.86 19.52 4.71
CA GLY A 55 -1.54 20.07 5.88
C GLY A 55 -1.74 19.02 6.98
N LYS A 56 -1.92 19.47 8.23
CA LYS A 56 -2.13 18.57 9.39
C LYS A 56 -3.33 17.62 9.21
N ASN A 57 -4.48 18.15 8.82
CA ASN A 57 -5.70 17.35 8.60
C ASN A 57 -5.52 16.30 7.50
N GLU A 58 -4.73 16.64 6.48
CA GLU A 58 -4.40 15.68 5.42
C GLU A 58 -3.54 14.54 5.96
N ILE A 59 -2.53 14.85 6.78
CA ILE A 59 -1.68 13.84 7.42
C ILE A 59 -2.52 12.90 8.29
N GLU A 60 -3.43 13.44 9.09
CA GLU A 60 -4.31 12.63 9.94
C GLU A 60 -5.19 11.68 9.12
N GLY A 61 -5.78 12.16 8.02
CA GLY A 61 -6.55 11.31 7.10
C GLY A 61 -5.72 10.23 6.41
N VAL A 62 -4.49 10.57 5.98
CA VAL A 62 -3.55 9.61 5.39
C VAL A 62 -3.19 8.52 6.40
N LEU A 63 -2.88 8.89 7.64
CA LEU A 63 -2.51 7.94 8.69
C LEU A 63 -3.67 7.00 9.07
N ASP A 64 -4.90 7.52 9.15
CA ASP A 64 -6.08 6.69 9.41
C ASP A 64 -6.34 5.69 8.28
N PHE A 65 -6.24 6.16 7.03
CA PHE A 65 -6.35 5.30 5.86
C PHE A 65 -5.25 4.22 5.86
N ASP A 66 -3.99 4.59 6.05
CA ASP A 66 -2.85 3.68 6.03
C ASP A 66 -3.01 2.57 7.07
N ARG A 67 -3.44 2.91 8.30
CA ARG A 67 -3.71 1.94 9.36
C ARG A 67 -4.78 0.93 8.97
N LYS A 68 -5.91 1.41 8.43
CA LYS A 68 -7.03 0.57 7.99
C LYS A 68 -6.62 -0.33 6.82
N PHE A 69 -5.90 0.23 5.87
CA PHE A 69 -5.43 -0.49 4.69
C PHE A 69 -4.46 -1.61 5.08
N VAL A 70 -3.44 -1.32 5.90
CA VAL A 70 -2.48 -2.34 6.36
C VAL A 70 -3.18 -3.42 7.19
N ALA A 71 -4.11 -3.06 8.08
CA ALA A 71 -4.89 -4.03 8.84
C ALA A 71 -5.73 -4.94 7.94
N LYS A 72 -6.34 -4.41 6.88
CA LYS A 72 -7.08 -5.19 5.88
C LYS A 72 -6.18 -6.19 5.16
N ILE A 73 -5.00 -5.76 4.71
CA ILE A 73 -4.02 -6.67 4.08
C ILE A 73 -3.54 -7.74 5.07
N GLY A 74 -3.28 -7.38 6.33
CA GLY A 74 -2.89 -8.32 7.38
C GLY A 74 -3.91 -9.44 7.55
N LYS A 75 -5.20 -9.09 7.64
CA LYS A 75 -6.29 -10.09 7.73
C LYS A 75 -6.34 -11.02 6.52
N LEU A 76 -6.18 -10.50 5.31
CA LEU A 76 -6.17 -11.32 4.10
C LEU A 76 -5.01 -12.33 4.10
N VAL A 77 -3.83 -11.91 4.58
CA VAL A 77 -2.68 -12.80 4.71
C VAL A 77 -2.91 -13.85 5.80
N GLU A 78 -3.51 -13.48 6.93
CA GLU A 78 -3.87 -14.42 8.01
C GLU A 78 -4.90 -15.46 7.54
N GLU A 79 -5.97 -15.03 6.86
CA GLU A 79 -7.00 -15.91 6.28
C GLU A 79 -6.39 -16.89 5.27
N GLU A 80 -5.48 -16.43 4.42
CA GLU A 80 -4.77 -17.28 3.47
C GLU A 80 -3.84 -18.29 4.16
N LEU A 81 -3.13 -17.88 5.22
CA LEU A 81 -2.28 -18.78 5.99
C LEU A 81 -3.09 -19.89 6.68
N LEU A 82 -4.24 -19.53 7.25
CA LEU A 82 -5.15 -20.49 7.91
C LEU A 82 -5.82 -21.44 6.92
N SER A 83 -6.05 -21.01 5.67
CA SER A 83 -6.66 -21.85 4.62
C SER A 83 -5.68 -22.86 4.00
N ASN A 84 -4.38 -22.68 4.23
CA ASN A 84 -3.30 -23.54 3.70
C ASN A 84 -2.71 -24.50 4.76
N GLN A 85 -3.30 -24.56 5.96
CA GLN A 85 -3.01 -25.56 7.01
C GLN A 85 -4.04 -26.69 6.99
#